data_AF-A0A2W4MRK5-F1
#
_entry.id   AF-A0A2W4MRK5-F1
#
_cell.length_a   1.000
_cell.length_b   1.000
_cell.length_c   1.000
_cell.angle_alpha   90.00
_cell.angle_beta   90.00
_cell.angle_gamma   90.00
#
_symmetry.space_group_name_H-M   'P 1'
#
loop_
_entity.id
_entity.type
_entity.pdbx_description
1 polymer ?
#
loop_
_entity_poly.entity_id
_entity_poly.type
_entity_poly.pdbx_seq_one_letter_code
_entity_poly.pdbx_strand_id
1 'polypeptide(L)'
;VLAVLLSGSLLGPAGGALAQGVYLLLGAAGAPVFAEFSGGLARLVGPTGGFLMSYPVAALVVGWLADPRRRPGLGRTLAAMLAGLAVIYAGGAGWAILAMGRGPGEVLTQWVLVFVPYDLLKVALAAALSRRVLAALAAAGQGWGAEVPGRQAS
;
A
#
# COMPACT_ATOMS: atom_id res chain seq x y z
N VAL A 1 -2.80 -2.57 4.85
CA VAL A 1 -2.87 -1.10 4.65
C VAL A 1 -1.56 -0.39 4.99
N LEU A 2 -1.10 -0.34 6.26
CA LEU A 2 0.08 0.47 6.66
C LEU A 2 1.31 0.30 5.74
N ALA A 3 1.79 -0.92 5.55
CA ALA A 3 2.95 -1.22 4.71
C ALA A 3 2.71 -0.85 3.23
N VAL A 4 1.49 -1.02 2.73
CA VAL A 4 1.08 -0.66 1.37
C VAL A 4 1.24 0.85 1.16
N LEU A 5 0.67 1.65 2.07
CA LEU A 5 0.74 3.10 2.03
C LEU A 5 2.18 3.61 2.13
N LEU A 6 2.96 3.07 3.07
CA LEU A 6 4.37 3.41 3.24
C LEU A 6 5.20 3.03 2.02
N SER A 7 4.98 1.85 1.44
CA SER A 7 5.73 1.44 0.25
C SER A 7 5.53 2.41 -0.91
N GLY A 8 4.29 2.87 -1.14
CA GLY A 8 4.02 3.89 -2.15
C GLY A 8 4.70 5.22 -1.84
N SER A 9 4.53 5.75 -0.63
CA SER A 9 5.04 7.07 -0.26
C SER A 9 6.57 7.13 -0.08
N LEU A 10 7.21 6.01 0.23
CA LEU A 10 8.66 5.91 0.42
C LEU A 10 9.40 5.51 -0.86
N LEU A 11 8.83 4.61 -1.67
CA LEU A 11 9.48 4.06 -2.86
C LEU A 11 9.04 4.73 -4.18
N GLY A 12 8.03 5.60 -4.10
CA GLY A 12 7.38 6.19 -5.27
C GLY A 12 6.50 5.18 -6.01
N PRO A 13 5.97 5.56 -7.19
CA PRO A 13 4.91 4.81 -7.85
C PRO A 13 5.35 3.39 -8.27
N ALA A 14 6.43 3.29 -9.05
CA ALA A 14 6.93 2.01 -9.54
C ALA A 14 7.50 1.14 -8.40
N GLY A 15 8.32 1.74 -7.52
CA GLY A 15 8.95 1.01 -6.42
C GLY A 15 7.94 0.47 -5.41
N GLY A 16 6.91 1.25 -5.07
CA GLY A 16 5.85 0.83 -4.17
C GLY A 16 5.02 -0.30 -4.77
N ALA A 17 4.61 -0.16 -6.03
CA ALA A 17 3.86 -1.20 -6.74
C ALA A 17 4.65 -2.51 -6.86
N LEU A 18 5.95 -2.43 -7.20
CA LEU A 18 6.83 -3.60 -7.27
C LEU A 18 7.00 -4.27 -5.91
N ALA A 19 7.19 -3.51 -4.83
CA ALA A 19 7.31 -4.07 -3.48
C ALA A 19 6.06 -4.86 -3.08
N GLN A 20 4.87 -4.32 -3.37
CA GLN A 20 3.62 -5.05 -3.13
C GLN A 20 3.44 -6.24 -4.08
N GLY A 21 3.88 -6.14 -5.33
CA GLY A 21 3.89 -7.26 -6.27
C GLY A 21 4.75 -8.42 -5.75
N VAL A 22 5.97 -8.14 -5.29
CA VAL A 22 6.85 -9.14 -4.67
C VAL A 22 6.20 -9.76 -3.44
N TYR A 23 5.57 -8.95 -2.59
CA TYR A 23 4.81 -9.45 -1.44
C TYR A 23 3.73 -10.45 -1.83
N LEU A 24 2.96 -10.16 -2.89
CA LEU A 24 1.93 -11.08 -3.38
C LEU A 24 2.53 -12.34 -3.99
N LEU A 25 3.62 -12.23 -4.77
CA LEU A 25 4.29 -13.38 -5.37
C LEU A 25 4.88 -14.32 -4.31
N LEU A 26 5.53 -13.77 -3.28
CA LEU A 26 6.04 -14.55 -2.15
C LEU A 26 4.92 -15.30 -1.44
N GLY A 27 3.82 -14.61 -1.14
CA GLY A 27 2.68 -15.24 -0.50
C GLY A 27 2.02 -16.29 -1.42
N ALA A 28 1.88 -16.02 -2.72
CA ALA A 28 1.37 -16.98 -3.69
C ALA A 28 2.23 -18.25 -3.78
N ALA A 29 3.55 -18.11 -3.70
CA ALA A 29 4.52 -19.21 -3.66
C ALA A 29 4.47 -20.03 -2.36
N GLY A 30 3.66 -19.61 -1.37
CA GLY A 30 3.43 -20.36 -0.13
C GLY A 30 4.18 -19.81 1.08
N ALA A 31 4.94 -18.72 0.95
CA ALA A 31 5.59 -18.09 2.10
C ALA A 31 4.51 -17.54 3.08
N PRO A 32 4.69 -17.71 4.41
CA PRO A 32 3.70 -17.32 5.42
C PRO A 32 3.72 -15.80 5.70
N VAL A 33 3.57 -14.98 4.65
CA VAL A 33 3.68 -13.51 4.70
C VAL A 33 2.32 -12.81 4.77
N PHE A 34 1.22 -13.53 4.50
CA PHE A 34 -0.13 -13.00 4.65
C PHE A 34 -0.56 -13.04 6.12
N ALA A 35 -1.69 -12.41 6.43
CA ALA A 35 -2.26 -12.39 7.77
C ALA A 35 -2.41 -13.82 8.34
N GLU A 36 -2.27 -13.95 9.66
CA GLU A 36 -2.32 -15.24 10.37
C GLU A 36 -1.19 -16.22 9.97
N PHE A 37 -0.02 -15.69 9.56
CA PHE A 37 1.11 -16.48 9.05
C PHE A 37 0.70 -17.45 7.93
N SER A 38 -0.18 -16.98 7.05
CA SER A 38 -0.70 -17.78 5.94
C SER A 38 -0.01 -17.46 4.62
N GLY A 39 -0.16 -18.36 3.66
CA GLY A 39 0.33 -18.24 2.29
C GLY A 39 -0.52 -19.10 1.32
N GLY A 40 -0.09 -19.13 0.07
CA GLY A 40 -0.68 -19.91 -1.01
C GLY A 40 -1.69 -19.14 -1.86
N LEU A 41 -1.89 -19.64 -3.09
CA LEU A 41 -2.77 -19.06 -4.09
C LEU A 41 -4.23 -18.96 -3.62
N ALA A 42 -4.67 -19.89 -2.77
CA ALA A 42 -6.01 -19.90 -2.18
C ALA A 42 -6.37 -18.59 -1.44
N ARG A 43 -5.37 -17.90 -0.85
CA ARG A 43 -5.60 -16.61 -0.18
C ARG A 43 -5.84 -15.48 -1.17
N LEU A 44 -5.27 -15.57 -2.38
CA LEU A 44 -5.44 -14.55 -3.44
C LEU A 44 -6.76 -14.71 -4.20
N VAL A 45 -7.23 -15.94 -4.39
CA VAL A 45 -8.51 -16.23 -5.08
C VAL A 45 -9.68 -16.39 -4.12
N GLY A 46 -9.45 -16.26 -2.81
CA GLY A 46 -10.48 -16.37 -1.78
C GLY A 46 -11.32 -15.11 -1.58
N PRO A 47 -12.27 -15.12 -0.62
CA PRO A 47 -13.23 -14.03 -0.44
C PRO A 47 -12.60 -12.67 -0.15
N THR A 48 -11.49 -12.66 0.59
CA THR A 48 -10.71 -11.46 0.94
C THR A 48 -9.55 -11.19 -0.02
N GLY A 49 -9.37 -12.02 -1.05
CA GLY A 49 -8.26 -11.95 -1.98
C GLY A 49 -8.18 -10.64 -2.77
N GLY A 50 -9.33 -10.03 -3.08
CA GLY A 50 -9.41 -8.73 -3.75
C GLY A 50 -8.72 -7.60 -2.99
N PHE A 51 -8.65 -7.66 -1.65
CA PHE A 51 -7.90 -6.68 -0.87
C PHE A 51 -6.41 -6.81 -1.15
N LEU A 52 -5.87 -8.03 -1.11
CA LEU A 52 -4.46 -8.32 -1.43
C LEU A 52 -4.13 -7.91 -2.86
N MET A 53 -4.95 -8.31 -3.83
CA MET A 53 -4.75 -8.00 -5.25
C MET A 53 -4.78 -6.49 -5.54
N SER A 54 -5.42 -5.70 -4.69
CA SER A 54 -5.48 -4.24 -4.82
C SER A 54 -4.22 -3.52 -4.28
N TYR A 55 -3.36 -4.19 -3.51
CA TYR A 55 -2.20 -3.56 -2.86
C TYR A 55 -1.20 -2.94 -3.85
N PRO A 56 -0.81 -3.57 -4.97
CA PRO A 56 0.08 -2.95 -5.95
C PRO A 56 -0.49 -1.67 -6.54
N VAL A 57 -1.79 -1.68 -6.87
CA VAL A 57 -2.48 -0.50 -7.44
C VAL A 57 -2.61 0.61 -6.40
N ALA A 58 -2.93 0.27 -5.15
CA ALA A 58 -3.00 1.24 -4.07
C ALA A 58 -1.63 1.88 -3.79
N ALA A 59 -0.55 1.09 -3.75
CA ALA A 59 0.82 1.60 -3.59
C ALA A 59 1.24 2.48 -4.78
N LEU A 60 0.88 2.10 -6.00
CA LEU A 60 1.09 2.91 -7.21
C LEU A 60 0.42 4.28 -7.09
N VAL A 61 -0.86 4.32 -6.72
CA VAL A 61 -1.64 5.55 -6.56
C VAL A 61 -1.04 6.44 -5.47
N VAL A 62 -0.69 5.87 -4.31
CA VAL A 62 -0.05 6.63 -3.23
C VAL A 62 1.29 7.18 -3.69
N GLY A 63 2.13 6.37 -4.33
CA GLY A 63 3.44 6.80 -4.81
C GLY A 63 3.36 7.82 -5.94
N TRP A 64 2.32 7.80 -6.77
CA TRP A 64 2.10 8.82 -7.79
C TRP A 64 1.63 10.15 -7.19
N LEU A 65 0.67 10.10 -6.25
CA LEU A 65 0.13 11.29 -5.61
C LEU A 65 1.08 11.91 -4.60
N ALA A 66 1.84 11.11 -3.85
CA ALA A 66 2.79 11.53 -2.83
C ALA A 66 4.22 11.07 -3.16
N ASP A 67 4.63 11.25 -4.41
CA ASP A 67 5.99 10.88 -4.86
C ASP A 67 7.04 11.59 -4.00
N PRO A 68 7.92 10.84 -3.30
CA PRO A 68 8.91 11.43 -2.40
C PRO A 68 9.89 12.38 -3.11
N ARG A 69 10.10 12.22 -4.42
CA ARG A 69 10.90 13.14 -5.25
C ARG A 69 10.30 14.55 -5.29
N ARG A 70 8.98 14.66 -5.17
CA ARG A 70 8.23 15.92 -5.18
C ARG A 70 8.09 16.54 -3.79
N ARG A 71 8.66 15.91 -2.75
CA ARG A 71 8.65 16.37 -1.35
C ARG A 71 7.25 16.81 -0.87
N PRO A 72 6.23 15.94 -0.95
CA PRO A 72 4.87 16.30 -0.59
C PRO A 72 4.77 16.72 0.88
N GLY A 73 3.98 17.77 1.15
CA GLY A 73 3.60 18.15 2.50
C GLY A 73 2.61 17.16 3.13
N LEU A 74 2.38 17.29 4.44
CA LEU A 74 1.54 16.37 5.22
C LEU A 74 0.13 16.17 4.63
N GLY A 75 -0.54 17.26 4.25
CA GLY A 75 -1.89 17.19 3.69
C GLY A 75 -1.96 16.38 2.39
N ARG A 76 -0.99 16.59 1.48
CA ARG A 76 -0.90 15.82 0.23
C ARG A 76 -0.59 14.35 0.49
N THR A 77 0.28 14.05 1.45
CA THR A 77 0.58 12.67 1.87
C THR A 77 -0.65 11.98 2.46
N LEU A 78 -1.41 12.66 3.33
CA LEU A 78 -2.65 12.12 3.89
C LEU A 78 -3.70 11.87 2.81
N ALA A 79 -3.93 12.83 1.91
CA ALA A 79 -4.88 12.68 0.81
C ALA A 79 -4.50 11.51 -0.13
N ALA A 80 -3.20 11.37 -0.45
CA ALA A 80 -2.70 10.25 -1.24
C ALA A 80 -2.96 8.91 -0.54
N MET A 81 -2.71 8.83 0.76
CA MET A 81 -2.92 7.62 1.55
C MET A 81 -4.39 7.25 1.69
N LEU A 82 -5.29 8.23 1.82
CA LEU A 82 -6.73 8.01 1.80
C LEU A 82 -7.21 7.52 0.42
N ALA A 83 -6.65 8.07 -0.68
CA ALA A 83 -6.93 7.58 -2.02
C ALA A 83 -6.46 6.12 -2.19
N GLY A 84 -5.26 5.77 -1.70
CA GLY A 84 -4.79 4.39 -1.68
C GLY A 84 -5.70 3.47 -0.86
N LEU A 85 -6.17 3.93 0.31
CA LEU A 85 -7.11 3.18 1.13
C LEU A 85 -8.45 2.96 0.41
N ALA A 86 -8.96 3.97 -0.30
CA ALA A 86 -10.16 3.84 -1.10
C ALA A 86 -10.01 2.80 -2.21
N VAL A 87 -8.84 2.73 -2.88
CA VAL A 87 -8.53 1.68 -3.86
C VAL A 87 -8.56 0.28 -3.22
N ILE A 88 -7.99 0.13 -2.02
CA ILE A 88 -7.99 -1.15 -1.30
C ILE A 88 -9.41 -1.60 -0.98
N TYR A 89 -10.26 -0.70 -0.47
CA TYR A 89 -11.65 -1.04 -0.15
C TYR A 89 -12.49 -1.28 -1.40
N ALA A 90 -12.32 -0.47 -2.45
CA ALA A 90 -13.05 -0.63 -3.70
C ALA A 90 -12.75 -1.98 -4.36
N GLY A 91 -11.47 -2.36 -4.47
CA GLY A 91 -11.11 -3.65 -5.06
C GLY A 91 -11.40 -4.83 -4.14
N GLY A 92 -11.20 -4.69 -2.82
CA GLY A 92 -11.51 -5.73 -1.85
C GLY A 92 -13.00 -6.03 -1.71
N ALA A 93 -13.81 -5.01 -1.43
CA ALA A 93 -15.26 -5.15 -1.32
C ALA A 93 -15.89 -5.48 -2.68
N GLY A 94 -15.41 -4.85 -3.76
CA GLY A 94 -15.87 -5.12 -5.12
C GLY A 94 -15.65 -6.58 -5.52
N TRP A 95 -14.45 -7.12 -5.27
CA TRP A 95 -14.17 -8.55 -5.49
C TRP A 95 -15.09 -9.45 -4.67
N ALA A 96 -15.26 -9.16 -3.38
CA ALA A 96 -16.09 -9.95 -2.48
C ALA A 96 -17.53 -10.06 -2.99
N ILE A 97 -18.09 -8.94 -3.43
CA ILE A 97 -19.49 -8.86 -3.89
C ILE A 97 -19.61 -9.46 -5.29
N LEU A 98 -18.79 -9.02 -6.24
CA LEU A 98 -18.97 -9.31 -7.66
C LEU A 98 -18.39 -10.66 -8.08
N ALA A 99 -17.24 -11.05 -7.54
CA ALA A 99 -16.56 -12.30 -7.91
C ALA A 99 -16.88 -13.45 -6.94
N MET A 100 -17.12 -13.15 -5.66
CA MET A 100 -17.28 -14.17 -4.61
C MET A 100 -18.72 -14.29 -4.11
N GLY A 101 -19.66 -13.51 -4.67
CA GLY A 101 -21.09 -13.59 -4.39
C GLY A 101 -21.48 -13.22 -2.95
N ARG A 102 -20.64 -12.46 -2.23
CA ARG A 102 -20.94 -12.04 -0.85
C ARG A 102 -22.02 -10.96 -0.83
N GLY A 103 -22.86 -11.00 0.20
CA GLY A 103 -23.89 -9.98 0.38
C GLY A 103 -23.29 -8.59 0.62
N PRO A 104 -23.74 -7.53 -0.08
CA PRO A 104 -23.19 -6.18 0.12
C PRO A 104 -23.26 -5.69 1.57
N GLY A 105 -24.35 -6.01 2.29
CA GLY A 105 -24.50 -5.67 3.71
C GLY A 105 -23.52 -6.40 4.63
N GLU A 106 -23.23 -7.68 4.33
CA GLU A 106 -22.22 -8.48 5.06
C GLU A 106 -20.84 -7.86 4.87
N VAL A 107 -20.44 -7.59 3.61
CA VAL A 107 -19.13 -7.01 3.28
C VAL A 107 -18.97 -5.64 3.94
N LEU A 108 -19.99 -4.79 3.85
CA LEU A 108 -19.95 -3.46 4.44
C LEU A 108 -19.77 -3.51 5.95
N THR A 109 -20.57 -4.33 6.65
CA THR A 109 -20.55 -4.37 8.12
C THR A 109 -19.33 -5.10 8.67
N GLN A 110 -18.95 -6.24 8.08
CA GLN A 110 -17.92 -7.10 8.64
C GLN A 110 -16.51 -6.73 8.19
N TRP A 111 -16.35 -6.22 6.95
CA TRP A 111 -15.02 -6.04 6.35
C TRP A 111 -14.67 -4.58 6.10
N VAL A 112 -15.65 -3.68 6.02
CA VAL A 112 -15.40 -2.25 5.82
C VAL A 112 -15.56 -1.49 7.13
N LEU A 113 -16.78 -1.40 7.68
CA LEU A 113 -17.09 -0.54 8.83
C LEU A 113 -16.27 -0.89 10.08
N VAL A 114 -16.05 -2.17 10.34
CA VAL A 114 -15.23 -2.62 11.47
C VAL A 114 -13.75 -2.23 11.30
N PHE A 115 -13.22 -2.21 10.08
CA PHE A 115 -11.80 -1.97 9.81
C PHE A 115 -11.45 -0.50 9.58
N VAL A 116 -12.40 0.32 9.12
CA VAL A 116 -12.19 1.74 8.80
C VAL A 116 -11.55 2.53 9.95
N PRO A 117 -12.01 2.47 11.22
CA PRO A 117 -11.38 3.23 12.30
C PRO A 117 -9.90 2.88 12.50
N TYR A 118 -9.57 1.58 12.44
CA TYR A 118 -8.20 1.09 12.58
C TYR A 118 -7.33 1.50 11.37
N ASP A 119 -7.90 1.52 10.17
CA ASP A 119 -7.16 1.92 8.98
C ASP A 119 -6.95 3.44 8.89
N LEU A 120 -7.88 4.25 9.38
CA LEU A 120 -7.68 5.69 9.52
C LEU A 120 -6.53 6.01 10.51
N LEU A 121 -6.45 5.26 11.62
CA LEU A 121 -5.30 5.34 12.51
C LEU A 121 -4.00 4.96 11.79
N LYS A 122 -4.00 3.87 11.00
CA LYS A 122 -2.82 3.48 10.19
C LYS A 122 -2.45 4.53 9.16
N VAL A 123 -3.42 5.23 8.56
CA VAL A 123 -3.16 6.34 7.62
C VAL A 123 -2.43 7.48 8.34
N ALA A 124 -2.91 7.90 9.50
CA ALA A 124 -2.24 8.95 10.29
C ALA A 124 -0.81 8.55 10.67
N LEU A 125 -0.63 7.31 11.16
CA LEU A 125 0.68 6.77 11.51
C LEU A 125 1.61 6.67 10.29
N ALA A 126 1.12 6.16 9.15
CA ALA A 126 1.89 6.05 7.92
C ALA A 126 2.33 7.42 7.42
N ALA A 127 1.46 8.43 7.44
CA ALA A 127 1.81 9.77 6.98
C ALA A 127 2.88 10.42 7.86
N ALA A 128 2.76 10.28 9.18
CA ALA A 128 3.77 10.76 10.13
C ALA A 128 5.11 10.04 9.94
N LEU A 129 5.09 8.70 9.85
CA LEU A 129 6.29 7.90 9.69
C LEU A 129 6.97 8.17 8.34
N SER A 130 6.21 8.24 7.25
CA SER A 130 6.72 8.53 5.91
C SER A 130 7.51 9.83 5.90
N ARG A 131 7.00 10.89 6.53
CA ARG A 131 7.71 12.17 6.60
C ARG A 131 8.99 12.09 7.43
N ARG A 132 8.96 11.40 8.57
CA ARG A 132 10.14 11.25 9.44
C ARG A 132 11.23 10.44 8.74
N VAL A 133 10.87 9.35 8.07
CA VAL A 133 11.81 8.52 7.32
C VAL A 133 12.41 9.31 6.16
N LEU A 134 11.60 9.99 5.35
CA LEU A 134 12.11 10.79 4.23
C LEU A 134 13.01 11.95 4.70
N ALA A 135 12.67 12.59 5.81
CA ALA A 135 13.53 13.62 6.41
C ALA A 135 14.86 13.05 6.91
N ALA A 136 14.84 11.89 7.58
CA ALA A 136 16.04 11.21 8.04
C ALA A 136 16.94 10.76 6.88
N LEU A 137 16.36 10.18 5.83
CA LEU A 137 17.10 9.80 4.62
C LEU A 137 17.71 11.02 3.93
N ALA A 138 16.99 12.14 3.87
CA ALA A 138 17.53 13.39 3.34
C ALA A 138 18.69 13.93 4.18
N ALA A 139 18.58 13.90 5.51
CA ALA A 139 19.66 14.31 6.41
C ALA A 139 20.90 13.41 6.31
N ALA A 140 20.71 12.12 6.01
CA ALA A 140 21.79 11.16 5.79
C ALA A 140 22.40 11.21 4.37
N GLY A 141 21.94 12.12 3.50
CA GLY A 141 22.39 12.19 2.11
C GLY A 141 21.96 11.00 1.23
N GLN A 142 20.96 10.23 1.65
CA GLN A 142 20.41 9.05 0.94
C GLN A 142 19.01 9.31 0.36
N GLY A 143 18.62 10.58 0.21
CA GLY A 143 17.32 10.95 -0.33
C GLY A 143 17.20 10.61 -1.83
N TRP A 144 15.98 10.66 -2.36
CA TRP A 144 15.69 10.43 -3.79
C TRP A 144 16.39 11.38 -4.78
N GLY A 145 17.10 12.41 -4.30
CA GLY A 145 17.94 13.30 -5.09
C GLY A 145 19.44 13.19 -4.79
N ALA A 146 19.85 12.19 -4.00
CA ALA A 146 21.25 11.85 -3.84
C ALA A 146 21.74 11.24 -5.16
N GLU A 147 22.77 11.84 -5.76
CA GLU A 147 23.42 11.27 -6.92
C GLU A 147 23.94 9.88 -6.54
N VAL A 148 23.59 8.86 -7.35
CA VAL A 148 24.24 7.56 -7.25
C VAL A 148 25.70 7.79 -7.62
N PRO A 149 26.68 7.54 -6.71
CA PRO A 149 28.09 7.64 -7.06
C PRO A 149 28.37 6.68 -8.22
N GLY A 150 28.61 7.20 -9.42
CA GLY A 150 28.87 6.40 -10.63
C GLY A 150 28.01 6.68 -11.86
N ARG A 151 27.03 7.60 -11.82
CA ARG A 151 26.34 8.10 -13.04
C ARG A 151 26.95 9.41 -13.57
N GLN A 152 28.27 9.41 -13.76
CA GLN A 152 28.94 10.33 -14.67
C GLN A 152 29.85 9.49 -15.56
N ALA A 153 29.76 9.72 -16.89
CA ALA A 153 30.45 9.05 -18.00
C ALA A 153 29.76 7.80 -18.60
N SER A 154 28.90 8.05 -19.58
CA SER A 154 28.98 7.44 -20.92
C SER A 154 28.23 8.31 -21.92
#